data_AF-A0A945RUV3-F1
#
_entry.id   AF-A0A945RUV3-F1
#
_cell.length_a   1.000
_cell.length_b   1.000
_cell.length_c   1.000
_cell.angle_alpha   90.00
_cell.angle_beta   90.00
_cell.angle_gamma   90.00
#
_symmetry.space_group_name_H-M   'P 1'
#
loop_
_entity.id
_entity.type
_entity.pdbx_description
1 polymer ?
#
loop_
_entity_poly.entity_id
_entity_poly.type
_entity_poly.pdbx_seq_one_letter_code
_entity_poly.pdbx_strand_id
1 'polypeptide(L)'
;MRILLLGSALSLGFSLFLTPLFIRLFAKIGWGQFIRQDGPKTHYVKRGTPTMGGIVILLAVVVGFFGAHLIEREPPSASGLLVVGLMVGLGFVGFLD
;
A
#
# COMPACT_ATOMS: atom_id res chain seq x y z
N MET A 1 6.31 22.49 -6.41
CA MET A 1 4.88 22.34 -6.04
C MET A 1 4.13 21.36 -6.94
N ARG A 2 4.32 21.40 -8.27
CA ARG A 2 3.60 20.53 -9.23
C ARG A 2 3.82 19.03 -8.99
N ILE A 3 5.08 18.60 -8.81
CA ILE A 3 5.43 17.20 -8.48
C ILE A 3 4.72 16.71 -7.23
N LEU A 4 4.64 17.55 -6.18
CA LEU A 4 3.93 17.20 -4.95
C LEU A 4 2.44 16.97 -5.22
N LEU A 5 1.78 17.91 -5.90
CA LEU A 5 0.35 17.81 -6.20
C LEU A 5 0.03 16.60 -7.10
N LEU A 6 0.83 16.40 -8.15
CA LEU A 6 0.68 15.25 -9.05
C LEU A 6 0.96 13.93 -8.32
N GLY A 7 2.03 13.85 -7.53
CA GLY A 7 2.40 12.65 -6.78
C GLY A 7 1.33 12.28 -5.77
N SER A 8 0.80 13.26 -5.03
CA SER A 8 -0.32 13.05 -4.11
C SER A 8 -1.59 12.61 -4.84
N ALA A 9 -1.95 13.26 -5.96
CA ALA A 9 -3.13 12.91 -6.73
C ALA A 9 -3.04 11.49 -7.33
N LEU A 10 -1.89 11.12 -7.88
CA LEU A 10 -1.63 9.78 -8.42
C LEU A 10 -1.68 8.71 -7.33
N SER A 11 -1.04 8.95 -6.18
CA SER A 11 -1.05 8.02 -5.04
C SER A 11 -2.46 7.85 -4.47
N LEU A 12 -3.20 8.96 -4.34
CA LEU A 12 -4.57 8.95 -3.85
C LEU A 12 -5.51 8.24 -4.82
N GLY A 13 -5.41 8.52 -6.13
CA GLY A 13 -6.19 7.81 -7.14
C GLY A 13 -5.89 6.32 -7.15
N PHE A 14 -4.60 5.94 -7.14
CA PHE A 14 -4.20 4.54 -7.10
C PHE A 14 -4.79 3.83 -5.87
N SER A 15 -4.56 4.37 -4.68
CA SER A 15 -5.06 3.75 -3.44
C SER A 15 -6.60 3.68 -3.42
N LEU A 16 -7.30 4.74 -3.78
CA LEU A 16 -8.76 4.78 -3.68
C LEU A 16 -9.43 3.79 -4.65
N PHE A 17 -8.95 3.70 -5.89
CA PHE A 17 -9.58 2.84 -6.90
C PHE A 17 -9.08 1.39 -6.87
N LEU A 18 -7.81 1.14 -6.54
CA LEU A 18 -7.26 -0.22 -6.57
C LEU A 18 -7.40 -0.96 -5.24
N THR A 19 -7.55 -0.28 -4.09
CA THR A 19 -7.72 -0.97 -2.80
C THR A 19 -8.86 -1.99 -2.80
N PRO A 20 -10.07 -1.71 -3.33
CA PRO A 20 -11.14 -2.71 -3.43
C PRO A 20 -10.76 -3.95 -4.25
N LEU A 21 -9.96 -3.77 -5.32
CA LEU A 21 -9.47 -4.87 -6.14
C LEU A 21 -8.46 -5.72 -5.36
N PHE A 22 -7.52 -5.08 -4.66
CA PHE A 22 -6.55 -5.76 -3.82
C PHE A 22 -7.21 -6.51 -2.64
N ILE A 23 -8.25 -5.95 -2.03
CA ILE A 23 -9.03 -6.63 -1.00
C ILE A 23 -9.60 -7.95 -1.53
N ARG A 24 -10.21 -7.93 -2.73
CA ARG A 24 -10.75 -9.15 -3.36
C ARG A 24 -9.63 -10.14 -3.71
N LEU A 25 -8.48 -9.65 -4.15
CA LEU A 25 -7.33 -10.47 -4.48
C LEU A 25 -6.76 -11.16 -3.24
N PHE A 26 -6.51 -10.41 -2.16
CA PHE A 26 -5.98 -10.95 -0.91
C PHE A 26 -6.95 -11.93 -0.25
N ALA A 27 -8.26 -11.66 -0.32
CA ALA A 27 -9.28 -12.62 0.11
C ALA A 27 -9.22 -13.94 -0.68
N LYS A 28 -8.99 -13.88 -2.00
CA LYS A 28 -8.86 -15.08 -2.84
C LYS A 28 -7.58 -15.88 -2.56
N ILE A 29 -6.47 -15.20 -2.26
CA ILE A 29 -5.18 -15.84 -1.95
C ILE A 29 -5.16 -16.40 -0.50
N GLY A 30 -6.17 -16.06 0.31
CA GLY A 30 -6.29 -16.53 1.68
C GLY A 30 -5.45 -15.72 2.68
N TRP A 31 -4.98 -14.52 2.30
CA TRP A 31 -4.28 -13.57 3.18
C TRP A 31 -5.26 -12.78 4.07
N GLY A 32 -6.25 -13.47 4.63
CA GLY A 32 -7.20 -12.95 5.61
C GLY A 32 -6.79 -13.31 7.03
N GLN A 33 -7.21 -12.52 8.02
CA GLN A 33 -6.97 -12.86 9.43
C GLN A 33 -7.58 -14.22 9.79
N PHE A 34 -6.74 -15.15 10.22
CA PHE A 34 -7.17 -16.37 10.92
C PHE A 34 -7.65 -15.99 12.32
N ILE A 35 -8.96 -16.08 12.56
CA ILE A 35 -9.54 -15.87 13.89
C ILE A 35 -9.60 -17.21 14.62
N ARG A 36 -8.98 -17.26 15.81
CA ARG A 36 -9.01 -18.43 16.70
C ARG A 36 -10.45 -18.68 17.17
N GLN A 37 -10.90 -19.94 17.13
CA GLN A 37 -12.30 -20.29 17.39
C GLN A 37 -12.71 -20.16 18.88
N ASP A 38 -11.74 -19.97 19.78
CA ASP A 38 -11.96 -19.91 21.24
C ASP A 38 -12.46 -18.54 21.75
N GLY A 39 -12.65 -17.55 20.86
CA GLY A 39 -13.03 -16.19 21.22
C GLY A 39 -14.55 -15.93 21.29
N PRO A 40 -15.01 -14.86 21.96
CA PRO A 40 -16.42 -14.48 22.03
C PRO A 40 -17.05 -14.32 20.63
N LYS A 41 -18.33 -14.69 20.45
CA LYS A 41 -19.05 -14.65 19.15
C LYS A 41 -18.98 -13.31 18.42
N THR A 42 -18.81 -12.20 19.14
CA THR A 42 -18.64 -10.84 18.59
C THR A 42 -17.35 -10.66 17.77
N HIS A 43 -16.32 -11.49 17.99
CA HIS A 43 -15.05 -11.42 17.25
C HIS A 43 -15.12 -12.06 15.85
N TYR A 44 -16.15 -12.83 15.55
CA TYR A 44 -16.31 -13.49 14.25
C TYR A 44 -16.63 -12.51 13.10
N VAL A 45 -17.05 -11.28 13.42
CA VAL A 45 -17.36 -10.23 12.43
C VAL A 45 -16.10 -9.74 11.69
N LYS A 46 -14.92 -9.91 12.28
CA LYS A 46 -13.63 -9.50 11.67
C LYS A 46 -13.02 -10.58 10.76
N ARG A 47 -13.66 -11.75 10.65
CA ARG A 47 -13.14 -12.92 9.95
C ARG A 47 -13.04 -12.62 8.46
N GLY A 48 -11.85 -12.78 7.89
CA GLY A 48 -11.61 -12.54 6.47
C GLY A 48 -11.25 -11.10 6.10
N THR A 49 -11.07 -10.19 7.07
CA THR A 49 -10.44 -8.88 6.77
C THR A 49 -9.00 -9.13 6.31
N PRO A 50 -8.60 -8.68 5.11
CA PRO A 50 -7.24 -8.89 4.61
C PRO A 50 -6.23 -8.08 5.44
N THR A 51 -5.13 -8.72 5.85
CA THR A 51 -4.10 -8.11 6.72
C THR A 51 -3.05 -7.31 5.98
N MET A 52 -2.94 -7.50 4.66
CA MET A 52 -1.84 -6.99 3.84
C MET A 52 -2.14 -5.64 3.16
N GLY A 53 -2.94 -4.78 3.79
CA GLY A 53 -3.30 -3.47 3.24
C GLY A 53 -2.10 -2.53 3.01
N GLY A 54 -1.03 -2.69 3.82
CA GLY A 54 0.19 -1.89 3.69
C GLY A 54 0.87 -2.00 2.32
N ILE A 55 0.75 -3.15 1.65
CA ILE A 55 1.28 -3.36 0.29
C ILE A 55 0.64 -2.37 -0.68
N VAL A 56 -0.66 -2.15 -0.58
CA VAL A 56 -1.40 -1.25 -1.49
C VAL A 56 -0.93 0.20 -1.30
N ILE A 57 -0.67 0.60 -0.05
CA ILE A 57 -0.15 1.93 0.26
C ILE A 57 1.28 2.10 -0.25
N LEU A 58 2.16 1.12 -0.04
CA LEU A 58 3.52 1.14 -0.56
C LEU A 58 3.55 1.26 -2.09
N LEU A 59 2.73 0.45 -2.77
CA LEU A 59 2.58 0.52 -4.23
C LEU A 59 2.06 1.88 -4.68
N ALA A 60 1.05 2.44 -3.99
CA ALA A 60 0.50 3.76 -4.31
C ALA A 60 1.58 4.85 -4.21
N VAL A 61 2.38 4.84 -3.14
CA VAL A 61 3.47 5.80 -2.92
C VAL A 61 4.55 5.67 -3.98
N VAL A 62 4.99 4.45 -4.31
CA VAL A 62 6.01 4.22 -5.34
C VAL A 62 5.50 4.69 -6.70
N VAL A 63 4.29 4.29 -7.09
CA VAL A 63 3.68 4.69 -8.37
C VAL A 63 3.48 6.20 -8.45
N GLY A 64 2.96 6.83 -7.40
CA GLY A 64 2.75 8.27 -7.39
C GLY A 64 4.06 9.07 -7.39
N PHE A 65 5.06 8.64 -6.60
CA PHE A 65 6.36 9.30 -6.54
C PHE A 65 7.08 9.25 -7.90
N PHE A 66 7.28 8.04 -8.45
CA PHE A 66 7.98 7.90 -9.73
C PHE A 66 7.14 8.41 -10.91
N GLY A 67 5.83 8.23 -10.87
CA GLY A 67 4.92 8.74 -11.90
C GLY A 67 4.96 10.27 -12.01
N ALA A 68 4.96 10.98 -10.88
CA ALA A 68 5.06 12.44 -10.89
C ALA A 68 6.40 12.95 -11.44
N HIS A 69 7.52 12.31 -11.06
CA HIS A 69 8.85 12.66 -11.58
C HIS A 69 8.98 12.34 -13.07
N LEU A 70 8.37 11.25 -13.54
CA LEU A 70 8.37 10.88 -14.96
C LEU A 70 7.56 11.87 -15.81
N ILE A 71 6.41 12.33 -15.31
CA ILE A 71 5.53 13.28 -16.01
C ILE A 71 6.17 14.66 -16.09
N GLU A 72 6.71 15.17 -14.99
CA GLU A 72 7.35 16.50 -14.94
C GLU A 72 8.78 16.48 -15.53
N ARG A 73 9.33 15.29 -15.83
CA ARG A 73 10.69 15.08 -16.36
C ARG A 73 11.80 15.66 -15.49
N GLU A 74 11.55 15.77 -14.19
CA GLU A 74 12.56 16.17 -13.21
C GLU A 74 13.07 14.92 -12.49
N PRO A 75 14.40 14.72 -12.38
CA PRO A 75 14.95 13.57 -11.69
C PRO A 75 14.68 13.66 -10.18
N PRO A 76 14.36 12.53 -9.52
CA PRO A 76 14.17 12.52 -8.08
C PRO A 76 15.45 12.87 -7.34
N SER A 77 15.31 13.62 -6.25
CA SER A 77 16.45 13.94 -5.39
C SER A 77 16.99 12.69 -4.69
N ALA A 78 18.28 12.71 -4.34
CA ALA A 78 18.90 11.62 -3.60
C ALA A 78 18.20 11.36 -2.25
N SER A 79 17.80 12.43 -1.54
CA SER A 79 17.03 12.30 -0.30
C SER A 79 15.65 11.67 -0.52
N GLY A 80 14.95 12.04 -1.59
CA GLY A 80 13.65 11.43 -1.94
C GLY A 80 13.78 9.94 -2.23
N LEU A 81 14.81 9.53 -2.97
CA LEU A 81 15.11 8.13 -3.24
C LEU A 81 15.44 7.35 -1.96
N LEU A 82 16.22 7.93 -1.04
CA LEU A 82 16.55 7.29 0.23
C LEU A 82 15.30 7.07 1.10
N VAL A 83 14.39 8.04 1.17
CA VAL A 83 13.15 7.93 1.96
C VAL A 83 12.21 6.87 1.35
N VAL A 84 12.00 6.90 0.04
CA VAL A 84 11.18 5.88 -0.64
C VAL A 84 11.83 4.50 -0.51
N GLY A 85 13.15 4.41 -0.65
CA GLY A 85 13.90 3.17 -0.47
C GLY A 85 13.78 2.61 0.95
N LEU A 86 13.91 3.45 1.98
CA LEU A 86 13.70 3.07 3.37
C LEU A 86 12.27 2.54 3.60
N MET A 87 11.27 3.26 3.08
CA MET A 87 9.86 2.89 3.23
C MET A 87 9.56 1.53 2.58
N VAL A 88 10.09 1.29 1.38
CA VAL A 88 9.97 0.00 0.69
C VAL A 88 10.74 -1.10 1.43
N GLY A 89 11.94 -0.81 1.93
CA GLY A 89 12.76 -1.77 2.67
C GLY A 89 12.09 -2.23 3.96
N LEU A 90 11.61 -1.30 4.79
CA LEU A 90 10.87 -1.62 6.01
C LEU A 90 9.53 -2.29 5.71
N GLY A 91 8.86 -1.86 4.65
CA GLY A 91 7.65 -2.51 4.15
C GLY A 91 7.88 -3.96 3.73
N PHE A 92 9.02 -4.26 3.11
CA PHE A 92 9.42 -5.61 2.75
C PHE A 92 9.72 -6.47 3.98
N VAL A 93 10.40 -5.92 4.99
CA VAL A 93 10.62 -6.61 6.28
C VAL A 93 9.27 -6.97 6.91
N GLY A 94 8.33 -6.03 6.98
CA GLY A 94 6.99 -6.30 7.51
C GLY A 94 6.11 -7.17 6.62
N PHE A 95 6.47 -7.39 5.35
CA PHE A 95 5.79 -8.35 4.48
C PHE A 95 6.27 -9.79 4.71
N LEU A 96 7.51 -9.96 5.16
CA LEU A 96 8.11 -11.26 5.45
C LEU A 96 7.76 -11.78 6.86
N ASP A 97 7.29 -10.91 7.75
CA ASP A 97 6.78 -11.25 9.10
C ASP A 97 5.32 -11.72 9.05
#